data_AF-A0A435GDG7-F1
#
_entry.id   AF-A0A435GDG7-F1
#
_cell.length_a   1.000
_cell.length_b   1.000
_cell.length_c   1.000
_cell.angle_alpha   90.00
_cell.angle_beta   90.00
_cell.angle_gamma   90.00
#
_symmetry.space_group_name_H-M   'P 1'
#
loop_
_entity.id
_entity.type
_entity.pdbx_description
1 polymer ?
#
loop_
_entity_poly.entity_id
_entity_poly.type
_entity_poly.pdbx_seq_one_letter_code
_entity_poly.pdbx_strand_id
1 'polypeptide(L)'
;MAEVASTDLSSDLAREIGRIVSSFSIGLVRPSGSLNWPDAQLLGSGTLVQIGNTRAILTAHHVVDALPRSGELGLVISPKVGAHTLEVETLEYLNIARGTDDEHGPDLGAVILQPVLDSSLTAKKSFVNLDKHRERMTSGPPDLKEGLWCLCGLQDALTKEFPPEFGFKKLKRFAGFCPIGWVDADPRIGSFDYLTFPVPHGANSPMPNNIGGTSGGGLWQVLLRQKPNGVEVSECLLSGLAFFQGPIENEWSRVRCHGRESIYNLAYQVIQAAAEM
;
A
#
# COMPACT_ATOMS: atom_id res chain seq x y z
N MET A 1 9.02 25.23 13.97
CA MET A 1 9.68 23.95 13.64
C MET A 1 10.28 24.11 12.25
N ALA A 2 11.54 23.73 12.06
CA ALA A 2 12.23 23.93 10.78
C ALA A 2 11.70 22.94 9.73
N GLU A 3 11.35 23.49 8.57
CA GLU A 3 10.97 22.78 7.36
C GLU A 3 12.20 22.02 6.85
N VAL A 4 12.23 20.69 7.01
CA VAL A 4 13.32 19.87 6.48
C VAL A 4 13.02 19.65 5.00
N ALA A 5 13.72 20.39 4.14
CA ALA A 5 13.66 20.17 2.69
C ALA A 5 14.07 18.72 2.37
N SER A 6 13.33 18.06 1.48
CA SER A 6 13.54 16.65 1.09
C SER A 6 14.92 16.35 0.50
N THR A 7 15.70 17.38 0.13
CA THR A 7 17.02 17.29 -0.48
C THR A 7 18.16 16.96 0.49
N ASP A 8 17.96 17.08 1.80
CA ASP A 8 18.97 16.76 2.83
C ASP A 8 18.72 15.40 3.53
N LEU A 9 17.82 14.58 2.98
CA LEU A 9 17.52 13.28 3.57
C LEU A 9 18.70 12.32 3.41
N SER A 10 19.25 11.83 4.52
CA SER A 10 20.31 10.83 4.44
C SER A 10 19.77 9.54 3.80
N SER A 11 20.61 8.89 2.98
CA SER A 11 20.25 7.63 2.33
C SER A 11 19.91 6.51 3.34
N ASP A 12 20.47 6.59 4.55
CA ASP A 12 20.17 5.67 5.64
C ASP A 12 18.76 5.89 6.19
N LEU A 13 18.34 7.14 6.41
CA LEU A 13 16.99 7.46 6.87
C LEU A 13 15.93 7.06 5.83
N ALA A 14 16.19 7.33 4.55
CA ALA A 14 15.30 6.90 3.46
C ALA A 14 15.12 5.37 3.45
N ARG A 15 16.22 4.62 3.62
CA ARG A 15 16.21 3.15 3.66
C ARG A 15 15.49 2.63 4.90
N GLU A 16 15.67 3.28 6.04
CA GLU A 16 14.97 2.96 7.28
C GLU A 16 13.45 3.14 7.12
N ILE A 17 13.02 4.29 6.61
CA ILE A 17 11.60 4.59 6.33
C ILE A 17 11.02 3.52 5.42
N GLY A 18 11.67 3.25 4.28
CA GLY A 18 11.24 2.22 3.33
C GLY A 18 11.13 0.84 3.97
N ARG A 19 12.09 0.44 4.82
CA ARG A 19 12.05 -0.83 5.56
C ARG A 19 10.87 -0.89 6.53
N ILE A 20 10.55 0.21 7.23
CA ILE A 20 9.44 0.25 8.18
C ILE A 20 8.12 0.12 7.42
N VAL A 21 7.85 1.00 6.45
CA VAL A 21 6.54 1.04 5.77
C VAL A 21 6.29 -0.17 4.89
N SER A 22 7.33 -0.74 4.27
CA SER A 22 7.22 -1.97 3.48
C SER A 22 6.86 -3.20 4.32
N SER A 23 7.06 -3.17 5.64
CA SER A 23 6.63 -4.25 6.53
C SER A 23 5.10 -4.36 6.64
N PHE A 24 4.37 -3.31 6.26
CA PHE A 24 2.90 -3.28 6.22
C PHE A 24 2.34 -3.43 4.80
N SER A 25 3.20 -3.38 3.77
CA SER A 25 2.77 -3.48 2.37
C SER A 25 2.76 -4.92 1.89
N ILE A 26 1.83 -5.30 1.03
CA ILE A 26 1.74 -6.63 0.41
C ILE A 26 1.44 -6.52 -1.09
N GLY A 27 2.01 -7.42 -1.89
CA GLY A 27 1.62 -7.56 -3.29
C GLY A 27 0.55 -8.64 -3.45
N LEU A 28 -0.47 -8.36 -4.26
CA LEU A 28 -1.56 -9.28 -4.59
C LEU A 28 -1.34 -9.81 -6.00
N VAL A 29 -1.18 -11.11 -6.13
CA VAL A 29 -0.75 -11.76 -7.37
C VAL A 29 -1.73 -12.85 -7.75
N ARG A 30 -2.09 -12.92 -9.03
CA ARG A 30 -2.84 -14.05 -9.57
C ARG A 30 -1.87 -15.11 -10.07
N PRO A 31 -1.82 -16.31 -9.45
CA PRO A 31 -1.21 -17.46 -10.09
C PRO A 31 -1.95 -17.77 -11.39
N SER A 32 -1.21 -18.02 -12.46
CA SER A 32 -1.75 -18.27 -13.79
C SER A 32 -0.94 -19.34 -14.52
N GLY A 33 -1.39 -19.71 -15.71
CA GLY A 33 -0.73 -20.73 -16.51
C GLY A 33 -1.11 -22.16 -16.12
N SER A 34 -0.29 -23.12 -16.54
CA SER A 34 -0.54 -24.56 -16.31
C SER A 34 0.54 -25.16 -15.43
N LEU A 35 0.34 -26.39 -14.95
CA LEU A 35 1.34 -27.11 -14.14
C LEU A 35 2.74 -27.19 -14.78
N ASN A 36 2.80 -27.14 -16.12
CA ASN A 36 4.03 -27.19 -16.89
C ASN A 36 4.57 -25.81 -17.28
N TRP A 37 3.71 -24.79 -17.29
CA TRP A 37 4.02 -23.42 -17.64
C TRP A 37 3.40 -22.50 -16.60
N PRO A 38 3.87 -22.54 -15.33
CA PRO A 38 3.33 -21.69 -14.28
C PRO A 38 3.72 -20.25 -14.57
N ASP A 39 2.79 -19.35 -14.28
CA ASP A 39 3.03 -17.93 -14.35
C ASP A 39 2.32 -17.19 -13.21
N ALA A 40 2.60 -15.90 -13.10
CA ALA A 40 2.03 -15.05 -12.07
C ALA A 40 1.95 -13.59 -12.55
N GLN A 41 0.82 -12.94 -12.26
CA GLN A 41 0.56 -11.54 -12.62
C GLN A 41 0.27 -10.71 -11.37
N LEU A 42 0.92 -9.55 -11.23
CA LEU A 42 0.58 -8.58 -10.19
C LEU A 42 -0.78 -7.96 -10.50
N LEU A 43 -1.71 -8.04 -9.55
CA LEU A 43 -3.05 -7.44 -9.66
C LEU A 43 -3.11 -6.07 -8.98
N GLY A 44 -2.27 -5.86 -7.98
CA GLY A 44 -2.26 -4.65 -7.17
C GLY A 44 -1.43 -4.82 -5.91
N SER A 45 -1.50 -3.81 -5.06
CA SER A 45 -0.90 -3.78 -3.75
C SER A 45 -1.97 -3.77 -2.67
N GLY A 46 -1.54 -3.92 -1.43
CA GLY A 46 -2.39 -3.74 -0.28
C GLY A 46 -1.60 -3.28 0.93
N THR A 47 -2.32 -2.72 1.89
CA THR A 47 -1.80 -2.30 3.19
C THR A 47 -2.43 -3.15 4.28
N LEU A 48 -1.60 -3.79 5.09
CA LEU A 48 -2.02 -4.69 6.16
C LEU A 48 -2.50 -3.88 7.36
N VAL A 49 -3.77 -4.06 7.72
CA VAL A 49 -4.44 -3.34 8.81
C VAL A 49 -5.11 -4.30 9.78
N GLN A 50 -5.31 -3.86 11.02
CA GLN A 50 -5.98 -4.63 12.07
C GLN A 50 -6.95 -3.74 12.85
N ILE A 51 -8.14 -4.29 13.14
CA ILE A 51 -9.18 -3.72 14.00
C ILE A 51 -9.60 -4.82 14.97
N GLY A 52 -9.45 -4.61 16.27
CA GLY A 52 -9.60 -5.64 17.28
C GLY A 52 -8.72 -6.87 16.96
N ASN A 53 -9.36 -8.01 16.75
CA ASN A 53 -8.70 -9.25 16.32
C ASN A 53 -8.77 -9.50 14.80
N THR A 54 -9.49 -8.65 14.07
CA THR A 54 -9.70 -8.80 12.63
C THR A 54 -8.54 -8.19 11.87
N ARG A 55 -7.97 -8.97 10.95
CA ARG A 55 -6.87 -8.55 10.09
C ARG A 55 -7.37 -8.47 8.66
N ALA A 56 -6.98 -7.41 7.97
CA ALA A 56 -7.40 -7.18 6.61
C ALA A 56 -6.24 -6.64 5.75
N ILE A 57 -6.37 -6.85 4.45
CA ILE A 57 -5.60 -6.14 3.43
C ILE A 57 -6.48 -5.01 2.92
N LEU A 58 -6.19 -3.77 3.30
CA LEU A 58 -6.83 -2.60 2.73
C LEU A 58 -6.24 -2.34 1.33
N THR A 59 -7.08 -2.15 0.32
CA THR A 59 -6.67 -1.97 -1.07
C THR A 59 -7.68 -1.09 -1.85
N ALA A 60 -7.48 -0.90 -3.15
CA ALA A 60 -8.45 -0.22 -4.00
C ALA A 60 -9.59 -1.19 -4.39
N HIS A 61 -10.80 -0.66 -4.64
CA HIS A 61 -11.94 -1.48 -5.02
C HIS A 61 -11.69 -2.21 -6.35
N HIS A 62 -11.13 -1.55 -7.35
CA HIS A 62 -10.81 -2.23 -8.63
C HIS A 62 -9.81 -3.38 -8.46
N VAL A 63 -8.93 -3.31 -7.45
CA VAL A 63 -8.01 -4.42 -7.14
C VAL A 63 -8.81 -5.60 -6.59
N VAL A 64 -9.76 -5.36 -5.68
CA VAL A 64 -10.70 -6.38 -5.17
C VAL A 64 -11.49 -7.03 -6.31
N ASP A 65 -11.96 -6.25 -7.29
CA ASP A 65 -12.64 -6.77 -8.48
C ASP A 65 -11.75 -7.64 -9.35
N ALA A 66 -10.46 -7.33 -9.40
CA ALA A 66 -9.47 -8.11 -10.12
C ALA A 66 -9.01 -9.38 -9.35
N LEU A 67 -9.34 -9.55 -8.07
CA LEU A 67 -8.92 -10.76 -7.35
C LEU A 67 -9.64 -12.01 -7.87
N PRO A 68 -8.97 -13.19 -7.89
CA PRO A 68 -9.64 -14.44 -8.21
C PRO A 68 -10.82 -14.69 -7.28
N ARG A 69 -11.88 -15.35 -7.78
CA ARG A 69 -13.06 -15.73 -7.00
C ARG A 69 -13.10 -17.21 -6.62
N SER A 70 -12.09 -17.97 -7.03
CA SER A 70 -11.91 -19.38 -6.71
C SER A 70 -10.43 -19.76 -6.85
N GLY A 71 -9.99 -20.79 -6.13
CA GLY A 71 -8.62 -21.29 -6.17
C GLY A 71 -7.66 -20.41 -5.35
N GLU A 72 -6.47 -20.13 -5.86
CA GLU A 72 -5.42 -19.49 -5.07
C GLU A 72 -5.24 -17.99 -5.37
N LEU A 73 -4.98 -17.22 -4.31
CA LEU A 73 -4.44 -15.86 -4.35
C LEU A 73 -2.97 -15.89 -3.91
N GLY A 74 -2.06 -15.45 -4.78
CA GLY A 74 -0.64 -15.30 -4.47
C GLY A 74 -0.33 -14.02 -3.70
N LEU A 75 0.63 -14.10 -2.78
CA LEU A 75 1.07 -12.99 -1.94
C LEU A 75 2.57 -12.73 -2.06
N VAL A 76 2.94 -11.45 -2.23
CA VAL A 76 4.34 -11.02 -2.18
C VAL A 76 4.65 -10.47 -0.79
N ILE A 77 5.24 -11.33 0.06
CA ILE A 77 5.46 -11.03 1.49
C ILE A 77 6.93 -10.89 1.88
N SER A 78 7.88 -11.28 1.04
CA SER A 78 9.31 -11.15 1.35
C SER A 78 10.18 -11.10 0.10
N PRO A 79 11.40 -10.54 0.19
CA PRO A 79 12.39 -10.64 -0.88
C PRO A 79 12.99 -12.04 -1.04
N LYS A 80 12.70 -12.98 -0.12
CA LYS A 80 13.13 -14.37 -0.22
C LYS A 80 12.24 -15.13 -1.20
N VAL A 81 12.86 -16.03 -1.98
CA VAL A 81 12.16 -16.92 -2.91
C VAL A 81 11.12 -17.76 -2.16
N GLY A 82 9.90 -17.80 -2.69
CA GLY A 82 8.79 -18.57 -2.15
C GLY A 82 7.50 -18.28 -2.92
N ALA A 83 6.59 -19.25 -2.93
CA ALA A 83 5.23 -19.12 -3.44
C ALA A 83 4.28 -19.15 -2.24
N HIS A 84 3.85 -17.98 -1.78
CA HIS A 84 2.89 -17.86 -0.69
C HIS A 84 1.51 -17.68 -1.31
N THR A 85 0.60 -18.61 -1.05
CA THR A 85 -0.78 -18.57 -1.54
C THR A 85 -1.78 -18.62 -0.40
N LEU A 86 -2.96 -18.07 -0.64
CA LEU A 86 -4.15 -18.23 0.20
C LEU A 86 -5.27 -18.82 -0.66
N GLU A 87 -6.04 -19.75 -0.11
CA GLU A 87 -7.26 -20.25 -0.73
C GLU A 87 -8.31 -19.14 -0.73
N VAL A 88 -8.84 -18.78 -1.89
CA VAL A 88 -9.78 -17.66 -2.05
C VAL A 88 -11.06 -17.88 -1.26
N GLU A 89 -11.50 -19.13 -1.14
CA GLU A 89 -12.71 -19.54 -0.42
C GLU A 89 -12.61 -19.25 1.08
N THR A 90 -11.41 -18.95 1.58
CA THR A 90 -11.17 -18.56 2.97
C THR A 90 -11.20 -17.06 3.21
N LEU A 91 -11.30 -16.27 2.15
CA LEU A 91 -11.23 -14.82 2.17
C LEU A 91 -12.63 -14.22 2.03
N GLU A 92 -12.85 -13.10 2.71
CA GLU A 92 -14.01 -12.26 2.47
C GLU A 92 -13.56 -10.97 1.77
N TYR A 93 -14.22 -10.66 0.66
CA TYR A 93 -13.94 -9.48 -0.15
C TYR A 93 -14.95 -8.39 0.15
N LEU A 94 -14.46 -7.25 0.62
CA LEU A 94 -15.28 -6.09 0.96
C LEU A 94 -15.13 -5.01 -0.10
N ASN A 95 -16.22 -4.73 -0.79
CA ASN A 95 -16.36 -3.57 -1.67
C ASN A 95 -16.83 -2.38 -0.82
N ILE A 96 -15.89 -1.55 -0.37
CA ILE A 96 -16.16 -0.47 0.61
C ILE A 96 -16.77 0.74 -0.08
N ALA A 97 -16.14 1.21 -1.17
CA ALA A 97 -16.63 2.35 -1.94
C ALA A 97 -16.09 2.35 -3.37
N ARG A 98 -16.97 2.66 -4.33
CA ARG A 98 -16.63 2.79 -5.74
C ARG A 98 -17.41 3.93 -6.38
N GLY A 99 -16.70 4.86 -6.98
CA GLY A 99 -17.24 5.93 -7.82
C GLY A 99 -17.39 5.48 -9.27
N THR A 100 -18.03 6.32 -10.07
CA THR A 100 -18.17 6.12 -11.52
C THR A 100 -17.01 6.70 -12.32
N ASP A 101 -16.12 7.43 -11.66
CA ASP A 101 -14.96 8.10 -12.25
C ASP A 101 -13.69 7.53 -11.60
N ASP A 102 -12.84 6.90 -12.41
CA ASP A 102 -11.61 6.25 -11.95
C ASP A 102 -10.59 7.24 -11.38
N GLU A 103 -10.56 8.47 -11.92
CA GLU A 103 -9.63 9.50 -11.46
C GLU A 103 -10.10 10.08 -10.12
N HIS A 104 -11.38 10.41 -10.00
CA HIS A 104 -11.88 11.09 -8.81
C HIS A 104 -12.25 10.14 -7.67
N GLY A 105 -12.52 8.87 -7.98
CA GLY A 105 -12.96 7.86 -7.03
C GLY A 105 -14.40 8.11 -6.52
N PRO A 106 -14.77 7.55 -5.36
CA PRO A 106 -13.95 6.73 -4.48
C PRO A 106 -13.56 5.37 -5.08
N ASP A 107 -12.58 4.71 -4.48
CA ASP A 107 -12.03 3.45 -4.97
C ASP A 107 -11.32 2.73 -3.82
N LEU A 108 -12.11 2.11 -2.96
CA LEU A 108 -11.66 1.56 -1.69
C LEU A 108 -12.28 0.18 -1.47
N GLY A 109 -11.45 -0.78 -1.09
CA GLY A 109 -11.86 -2.14 -0.82
C GLY A 109 -10.98 -2.78 0.23
N ALA A 110 -11.38 -3.95 0.71
CA ALA A 110 -10.57 -4.73 1.63
C ALA A 110 -10.73 -6.23 1.38
N VAL A 111 -9.73 -6.98 1.84
CA VAL A 111 -9.78 -8.44 1.94
C VAL A 111 -9.65 -8.79 3.42
N ILE A 112 -10.69 -9.35 4.01
CA ILE A 112 -10.60 -9.89 5.37
C ILE A 112 -9.83 -11.20 5.31
N LEU A 113 -8.86 -11.32 6.20
CA LEU A 113 -8.05 -12.51 6.35
C LEU A 113 -8.58 -13.35 7.51
N GLN A 114 -8.35 -14.67 7.43
CA GLN A 114 -8.74 -15.57 8.52
C GLN A 114 -8.09 -15.20 9.86
N PRO A 115 -8.76 -15.46 11.00
CA PRO A 115 -8.20 -15.17 12.32
C PRO A 115 -6.87 -15.89 12.57
N VAL A 116 -6.77 -17.15 12.13
CA VAL A 116 -5.53 -17.93 12.15
C VAL A 116 -4.80 -17.69 10.84
N LEU A 117 -4.00 -16.63 10.80
CA LEU A 117 -3.10 -16.40 9.67
C LEU A 117 -2.00 -17.45 9.63
N ASP A 118 -1.54 -17.73 8.42
CA ASP A 118 -0.28 -18.43 8.23
C ASP A 118 0.82 -17.70 9.03
N SER A 119 1.47 -18.47 9.90
CA SER A 119 2.66 -18.07 10.66
C SER A 119 3.73 -17.39 9.80
N SER A 120 3.80 -17.74 8.51
CA SER A 120 4.74 -17.15 7.55
C SER A 120 4.46 -15.67 7.28
N LEU A 121 3.19 -15.26 7.23
CA LEU A 121 2.78 -13.87 7.02
C LEU A 121 3.09 -13.02 8.24
N THR A 122 2.70 -13.47 9.43
CA THR A 122 2.92 -12.73 10.69
C THR A 122 4.38 -12.68 11.12
N ALA A 123 5.21 -13.63 10.67
CA ALA A 123 6.66 -13.59 10.87
C ALA A 123 7.38 -12.56 9.98
N LYS A 124 6.78 -12.17 8.84
CA LYS A 124 7.41 -11.32 7.82
C LYS A 124 6.80 -9.92 7.70
N LYS A 125 5.56 -9.76 8.15
CA LYS A 125 4.77 -8.54 7.99
C LYS A 125 4.12 -8.12 9.30
N SER A 126 3.84 -6.82 9.38
CA SER A 126 3.14 -6.17 10.48
C SER A 126 1.79 -5.64 10.02
N PHE A 127 0.87 -5.46 10.96
CA PHE A 127 -0.46 -4.90 10.72
C PHE A 127 -0.59 -3.56 11.42
N VAL A 128 -1.07 -2.53 10.70
CA VAL A 128 -1.38 -1.24 11.30
C VAL A 128 -2.62 -1.41 12.18
N ASN A 129 -2.46 -1.22 13.47
CA ASN A 129 -3.60 -1.23 14.37
C ASN A 129 -4.37 0.08 14.22
N LEU A 130 -5.54 0.04 13.56
CA LEU A 130 -6.33 1.23 13.30
C LEU A 130 -7.00 1.76 14.57
N ASP A 131 -7.36 0.89 15.53
CA ASP A 131 -7.94 1.31 16.82
C ASP A 131 -7.03 2.29 17.56
N LYS A 132 -5.73 1.98 17.60
CA LYS A 132 -4.73 2.80 18.31
C LYS A 132 -4.57 4.20 17.75
N HIS A 133 -4.79 4.38 16.45
CA HIS A 133 -4.55 5.65 15.78
C HIS A 133 -5.84 6.39 15.41
N ARG A 134 -7.01 5.75 15.53
CA ARG A 134 -8.28 6.29 15.04
C ARG A 134 -8.61 7.67 15.60
N GLU A 135 -8.66 7.81 16.93
CA GLU A 135 -9.01 9.08 17.57
C GLU A 135 -8.08 10.22 17.12
N ARG A 136 -6.77 9.96 17.11
CA ARG A 136 -5.79 10.96 16.65
C ARG A 136 -6.00 11.31 15.18
N MET A 137 -6.30 10.33 14.34
CA MET A 137 -6.45 10.54 12.90
C MET A 137 -7.71 11.30 12.51
N THR A 138 -8.78 11.17 13.30
CA THR A 138 -10.09 11.77 13.02
C THR A 138 -10.33 13.09 13.75
N SER A 139 -9.72 13.30 14.92
CA SER A 139 -10.03 14.46 15.77
C SER A 139 -8.98 15.57 15.75
N GLY A 140 -7.75 15.25 15.36
CA GLY A 140 -6.64 16.21 15.36
C GLY A 140 -5.37 15.58 14.81
N PRO A 141 -5.34 15.21 13.53
CA PRO A 141 -4.18 14.55 12.97
C PRO A 141 -3.02 15.53 12.79
N PRO A 142 -1.77 15.05 12.68
CA PRO A 142 -0.63 15.93 12.44
C PRO A 142 -0.80 16.74 11.15
N ASP A 143 -0.32 17.99 11.17
CA ASP A 143 -0.38 18.88 10.01
C ASP A 143 0.32 18.22 8.81
N LEU A 144 -0.18 18.40 7.59
CA LEU A 144 0.39 17.77 6.40
C LEU A 144 1.84 18.20 6.12
N LYS A 145 2.25 19.37 6.63
CA LYS A 145 3.62 19.89 6.55
C LYS A 145 4.55 19.30 7.60
N GLU A 146 4.03 18.53 8.56
CA GLU A 146 4.83 17.89 9.59
C GLU A 146 5.45 16.58 9.06
N GLY A 147 6.76 16.44 9.20
CA GLY A 147 7.47 15.22 8.82
C GLY A 147 7.63 15.05 7.30
N LEU A 148 7.74 13.79 6.87
CA LEU A 148 7.92 13.40 5.47
C LEU A 148 6.75 12.54 5.02
N TRP A 149 6.50 12.47 3.70
CA TRP A 149 5.51 11.57 3.13
C TRP A 149 6.18 10.45 2.38
N CYS A 150 5.65 9.24 2.52
CA CYS A 150 6.16 8.06 1.85
C CYS A 150 4.99 7.25 1.29
N LEU A 151 4.88 7.14 -0.02
CA LEU A 151 3.99 6.17 -0.65
C LEU A 151 4.72 4.84 -0.66
N CYS A 152 4.06 3.70 -0.42
CA CYS A 152 4.70 2.41 -0.64
C CYS A 152 3.74 1.35 -1.22
N GLY A 153 4.17 0.73 -2.31
CA GLY A 153 3.43 -0.29 -3.05
C GLY A 153 4.33 -0.99 -4.08
N LEU A 154 3.83 -2.08 -4.65
CA LEU A 154 4.47 -2.81 -5.74
C LEU A 154 4.14 -2.19 -7.09
N GLN A 155 5.02 -2.36 -8.07
CA GLN A 155 4.86 -1.80 -9.41
C GLN A 155 5.08 -2.88 -10.44
N ASP A 156 4.10 -3.08 -11.32
CA ASP A 156 4.15 -4.14 -12.33
C ASP A 156 5.28 -3.91 -13.33
N ALA A 157 5.55 -2.65 -13.67
CA ALA A 157 6.67 -2.26 -14.53
C ALA A 157 8.05 -2.63 -13.96
N LEU A 158 8.15 -2.91 -12.65
CA LEU A 158 9.39 -3.38 -12.01
C LEU A 158 9.47 -4.90 -11.87
N THR A 159 8.46 -5.64 -12.35
CA THR A 159 8.46 -7.09 -12.39
C THR A 159 9.60 -7.58 -13.28
N LYS A 160 10.43 -8.48 -12.76
CA LYS A 160 11.50 -9.12 -13.53
C LYS A 160 11.34 -10.63 -13.52
N GLU A 161 11.52 -11.24 -14.67
CA GLU A 161 11.60 -12.68 -14.81
C GLU A 161 13.05 -13.15 -14.68
N PHE A 162 13.23 -14.33 -14.12
CA PHE A 162 14.53 -14.98 -13.97
C PHE A 162 14.45 -16.41 -14.50
N PRO A 163 15.61 -16.99 -14.88
CA PRO A 163 15.69 -18.41 -15.18
C PRO A 163 15.18 -19.28 -14.02
N PRO A 164 14.70 -20.52 -14.30
CA PRO A 164 14.33 -21.48 -13.27
C PRO A 164 15.48 -21.72 -12.28
N GLU A 165 15.21 -21.62 -10.98
CA GLU A 165 16.18 -21.80 -9.89
C GLU A 165 15.47 -22.28 -8.62
N PHE A 166 16.21 -22.83 -7.64
CA PHE A 166 15.70 -23.25 -6.33
C PHE A 166 14.53 -24.25 -6.38
N GLY A 167 14.45 -25.07 -7.43
CA GLY A 167 13.36 -26.03 -7.64
C GLY A 167 12.08 -25.45 -8.24
N PHE A 168 12.06 -24.16 -8.57
CA PHE A 168 10.92 -23.52 -9.23
C PHE A 168 11.06 -23.56 -10.76
N LYS A 169 9.97 -23.91 -11.45
CA LYS A 169 9.90 -23.90 -12.93
C LYS A 169 9.86 -22.49 -13.53
N LYS A 170 9.48 -21.48 -12.73
CA LYS A 170 9.39 -20.08 -13.11
C LYS A 170 9.74 -19.23 -11.90
N LEU A 171 10.57 -18.20 -12.08
CA LEU A 171 10.90 -17.24 -11.04
C LEU A 171 10.55 -15.83 -11.53
N LYS A 172 9.70 -15.14 -10.77
CA LYS A 172 9.33 -13.74 -10.98
C LYS A 172 9.62 -12.96 -9.71
N ARG A 173 10.29 -11.82 -9.84
CA ARG A 173 10.47 -10.84 -8.76
C ARG A 173 9.51 -9.68 -8.99
N PHE A 174 8.49 -9.59 -8.15
CA PHE A 174 7.66 -8.40 -8.03
C PHE A 174 8.36 -7.43 -7.09
N ALA A 175 8.62 -6.21 -7.58
CA ALA A 175 9.31 -5.19 -6.81
C ALA A 175 8.38 -4.00 -6.55
N GLY A 176 8.59 -3.34 -5.42
CA GLY A 176 7.95 -2.09 -5.09
C GLY A 176 8.97 -1.01 -4.84
N PHE A 177 8.46 0.21 -4.77
CA PHE A 177 9.24 1.38 -4.40
C PHE A 177 8.50 2.12 -3.29
N CYS A 178 9.25 2.72 -2.37
CA CYS A 178 8.66 3.59 -1.37
C CYS A 178 9.20 5.04 -1.55
N PRO A 179 8.69 5.82 -2.54
CA PRO A 179 9.20 7.17 -2.77
C PRO A 179 8.88 8.09 -1.59
N ILE A 180 9.82 8.97 -1.26
CA ILE A 180 9.66 9.98 -0.21
C ILE A 180 9.46 11.35 -0.86
N GLY A 181 8.51 12.11 -0.36
CA GLY A 181 8.15 13.42 -0.87
C GLY A 181 7.20 14.16 0.06
N TRP A 182 6.24 14.86 -0.55
CA TRP A 182 5.19 15.62 0.10
C TRP A 182 3.83 15.23 -0.46
N VAL A 183 2.78 15.81 0.10
CA VAL A 183 1.42 15.68 -0.41
C VAL A 183 0.74 17.02 -0.52
N ASP A 184 -0.22 17.11 -1.43
CA ASP A 184 -1.17 18.19 -1.53
C ASP A 184 -2.54 17.69 -1.04
N ALA A 185 -3.25 18.52 -0.28
CA ALA A 185 -4.63 18.24 0.09
C ALA A 185 -5.55 18.53 -1.09
N ASP A 186 -6.42 17.57 -1.42
CA ASP A 186 -7.43 17.75 -2.45
C ASP A 186 -8.79 18.11 -1.82
N PRO A 187 -9.68 18.80 -2.56
CA PRO A 187 -11.05 19.01 -2.12
C PRO A 187 -11.75 17.69 -1.79
N ARG A 188 -12.53 17.70 -0.71
CA ARG A 188 -13.41 16.57 -0.37
C ARG A 188 -14.48 16.40 -1.44
N ILE A 189 -14.83 15.16 -1.75
CA ILE A 189 -15.93 14.81 -2.65
C ILE A 189 -16.88 13.90 -1.87
N GLY A 190 -18.08 14.40 -1.57
CA GLY A 190 -19.02 13.70 -0.69
C GLY A 190 -18.42 13.46 0.71
N SER A 191 -18.44 12.20 1.16
CA SER A 191 -17.87 11.78 2.44
C SER A 191 -16.36 11.53 2.42
N PHE A 192 -15.74 11.54 1.24
CA PHE A 192 -14.36 11.13 1.05
C PHE A 192 -13.40 12.32 1.08
N ASP A 193 -12.24 12.08 1.67
CA ASP A 193 -11.09 12.98 1.67
C ASP A 193 -9.98 12.40 0.80
N TYR A 194 -9.17 13.28 0.22
CA TYR A 194 -8.18 12.89 -0.77
C TYR A 194 -6.87 13.63 -0.54
N LEU A 195 -5.77 12.93 -0.84
CA LEU A 195 -4.43 13.46 -0.88
C LEU A 195 -3.83 13.14 -2.25
N THR A 196 -3.03 14.06 -2.77
CA THR A 196 -2.23 13.84 -3.98
C THR A 196 -0.76 13.76 -3.62
N PHE A 197 -0.09 12.68 -4.04
CA PHE A 197 1.36 12.49 -3.90
C PHE A 197 2.03 12.67 -5.27
N PRO A 198 2.85 13.72 -5.47
CA PRO A 198 3.58 13.92 -6.72
C PRO A 198 4.68 12.88 -6.91
N VAL A 199 4.78 12.33 -8.12
CA VAL A 199 5.83 11.36 -8.49
C VAL A 199 6.62 11.90 -9.68
N PRO A 200 7.95 12.05 -9.56
CA PRO A 200 8.79 12.48 -10.67
C PRO A 200 9.00 11.33 -11.67
N HIS A 201 9.10 11.68 -12.94
CA HIS A 201 9.38 10.81 -14.09
C HIS A 201 10.55 11.39 -14.90
N GLY A 202 10.87 10.75 -16.03
CA GLY A 202 11.90 11.24 -16.95
C GLY A 202 13.30 10.67 -16.67
N ALA A 203 14.29 11.19 -17.40
CA ALA A 203 15.63 10.57 -17.52
C ALA A 203 16.41 10.46 -16.21
N ASN A 204 16.09 11.29 -15.22
CA ASN A 204 16.75 11.33 -13.92
C ASN A 204 15.91 10.69 -12.80
N SER A 205 14.72 10.18 -13.09
CA SER A 205 13.86 9.52 -12.11
C SER A 205 14.09 8.01 -12.10
N PRO A 206 14.20 7.37 -10.92
CA PRO A 206 14.19 5.91 -10.82
C PRO A 206 12.79 5.31 -11.08
N MET A 207 11.77 6.14 -11.26
CA MET A 207 10.38 5.71 -11.39
C MET A 207 10.04 5.33 -12.84
N PRO A 208 9.34 4.20 -13.06
CA PRO A 208 8.77 3.91 -14.37
C PRO A 208 7.62 4.87 -14.68
N ASN A 209 7.41 5.18 -15.96
CA ASN A 209 6.30 6.03 -16.42
C ASN A 209 4.93 5.50 -16.00
N ASN A 210 4.78 4.17 -15.92
CA ASN A 210 3.58 3.52 -15.42
C ASN A 210 3.91 2.84 -14.09
N ILE A 211 3.28 3.30 -13.01
CA ILE A 211 3.41 2.72 -11.67
C ILE A 211 2.18 1.87 -11.31
N GLY A 212 1.47 1.36 -12.31
CA GLY A 212 0.41 0.37 -12.15
C GLY A 212 0.85 -0.81 -11.28
N GLY A 213 -0.08 -1.35 -10.52
CA GLY A 213 0.20 -2.25 -9.40
C GLY A 213 0.32 -1.55 -8.04
N THR A 214 0.55 -0.23 -8.01
CA THR A 214 0.67 0.54 -6.75
C THR A 214 -0.67 0.69 -6.02
N SER A 215 -1.80 0.57 -6.72
CA SER A 215 -3.15 0.68 -6.13
C SER A 215 -3.31 -0.21 -4.90
N GLY A 216 -3.80 0.35 -3.80
CA GLY A 216 -3.82 -0.26 -2.47
C GLY A 216 -2.53 -0.11 -1.64
N GLY A 217 -1.50 0.52 -2.21
CA GLY A 217 -0.30 0.91 -1.49
C GLY A 217 -0.58 2.01 -0.47
N GLY A 218 0.02 1.88 0.71
CA GLY A 218 -0.18 2.82 1.81
C GLY A 218 0.58 4.11 1.56
N LEU A 219 -0.08 5.24 1.82
CA LEU A 219 0.53 6.56 1.90
C LEU A 219 0.76 6.89 3.38
N TRP A 220 2.01 7.13 3.74
CA TRP A 220 2.46 7.25 5.12
C TRP A 220 2.97 8.66 5.40
N GLN A 221 2.48 9.26 6.49
CA GLN A 221 3.16 10.40 7.08
C GLN A 221 4.17 9.90 8.11
N VAL A 222 5.43 10.27 7.93
CA VAL A 222 6.56 9.86 8.74
C VAL A 222 6.98 11.04 9.62
N LEU A 223 6.66 10.94 10.91
CA LEU A 223 7.05 11.96 11.88
C LEU A 223 8.49 11.72 12.31
N LEU A 224 9.27 12.79 12.33
CA LEU A 224 10.67 12.77 12.71
C LEU A 224 10.86 13.41 14.07
N ARG A 225 11.79 12.89 14.86
CA ARG A 225 12.26 13.54 16.09
C ARG A 225 13.75 13.83 16.02
N GLN A 226 14.14 14.95 16.63
CA GLN A 226 15.54 15.34 16.73
C GLN A 226 16.28 14.44 17.72
N LYS A 227 17.52 14.11 17.37
CA LYS A 227 18.53 13.45 18.19
C LYS A 227 19.79 14.33 18.24
N PRO A 228 20.71 14.09 19.20
CA PRO A 228 21.96 14.85 19.29
C PRO A 228 22.77 14.94 17.98
N ASN A 229 22.72 13.90 17.13
CA ASN A 229 23.51 13.80 15.89
C ASN A 229 22.65 13.63 14.63
N GLY A 230 21.42 14.16 14.60
CA GLY A 230 20.56 14.12 13.41
C GLY A 230 19.09 13.89 13.75
N VAL A 231 18.37 13.25 12.84
CA VAL A 231 16.95 12.93 12.99
C VAL A 231 16.73 11.43 12.96
N GLU A 232 15.67 10.96 13.60
CA GLU A 232 15.19 9.59 13.46
C GLU A 232 13.67 9.57 13.21
N VAL A 233 13.20 8.43 12.69
CA VAL A 233 11.78 8.13 12.62
C VAL A 233 11.22 8.00 14.03
N SER A 234 10.29 8.89 14.39
CA SER A 234 9.52 8.78 15.61
C SER A 234 8.31 7.89 15.42
N GLU A 235 7.61 8.05 14.28
CA GLU A 235 6.37 7.34 14.01
C GLU A 235 6.08 7.30 12.50
N CYS A 236 5.51 6.20 12.02
CA CYS A 236 4.97 6.08 10.68
C CYS A 236 3.46 5.91 10.77
N LEU A 237 2.73 6.89 10.25
CA LEU A 237 1.28 7.00 10.34
C LEU A 237 0.67 6.72 8.98
N LEU A 238 -0.07 5.61 8.84
CA LEU A 238 -0.89 5.39 7.65
C LEU A 238 -1.86 6.57 7.53
N SER A 239 -1.74 7.36 6.46
CA SER A 239 -2.48 8.61 6.27
C SER A 239 -3.22 8.66 4.95
N GLY A 240 -3.00 7.68 4.07
CA GLY A 240 -3.80 7.52 2.87
C GLY A 240 -3.58 6.17 2.19
N LEU A 241 -4.28 5.97 1.08
CA LEU A 241 -4.23 4.75 0.28
C LEU A 241 -4.32 5.09 -1.21
N ALA A 242 -3.29 4.71 -1.99
CA ALA A 242 -3.24 5.03 -3.41
C ALA A 242 -4.26 4.24 -4.23
N PHE A 243 -4.86 4.86 -5.25
CA PHE A 243 -5.78 4.18 -6.15
C PHE A 243 -5.67 4.59 -7.61
N PHE A 244 -5.14 5.78 -7.91
CA PHE A 244 -5.06 6.29 -9.29
C PHE A 244 -3.76 7.04 -9.57
N GLN A 245 -3.21 6.83 -10.77
CA GLN A 245 -2.11 7.61 -11.32
C GLN A 245 -2.65 8.49 -12.45
N GLY A 246 -2.56 9.81 -12.30
CA GLY A 246 -2.88 10.76 -13.35
C GLY A 246 -1.85 10.78 -14.49
N PRO A 247 -2.11 11.54 -15.56
CA PRO A 247 -1.18 11.68 -16.67
C PRO A 247 0.18 12.22 -16.22
N ILE A 248 1.22 11.92 -16.99
CA ILE A 248 2.53 12.55 -16.81
C ILE A 248 2.52 13.89 -17.53
N GLU A 249 2.65 14.97 -16.77
CA GLU A 249 2.72 16.34 -17.26
C GLU A 249 4.00 16.99 -16.71
N ASN A 250 4.81 17.58 -17.60
CA ASN A 250 6.08 18.23 -17.22
C ASN A 250 7.01 17.32 -16.39
N GLU A 251 7.10 16.03 -16.73
CA GLU A 251 7.88 15.01 -16.01
C GLU A 251 7.35 14.66 -14.60
N TRP A 252 6.09 15.00 -14.28
CA TRP A 252 5.47 14.60 -13.01
C TRP A 252 4.12 13.94 -13.26
N SER A 253 3.77 12.93 -12.47
CA SER A 253 2.39 12.45 -12.35
C SER A 253 1.88 12.66 -10.94
N ARG A 254 0.56 12.76 -10.82
CA ARG A 254 -0.12 12.83 -9.52
C ARG A 254 -0.65 11.45 -9.15
N VAL A 255 -0.27 10.93 -7.99
CA VAL A 255 -0.89 9.74 -7.43
C VAL A 255 -1.96 10.17 -6.46
N ARG A 256 -3.21 9.90 -6.81
CA ARG A 256 -4.35 10.21 -5.97
C ARG A 256 -4.56 9.10 -4.95
N CYS A 257 -4.76 9.51 -3.72
CA CYS A 257 -4.92 8.64 -2.57
C CYS A 257 -6.20 9.03 -1.80
N HIS A 258 -6.88 8.03 -1.25
CA HIS A 258 -7.83 8.26 -0.15
C HIS A 258 -7.08 8.82 1.05
N GLY A 259 -7.71 9.72 1.80
CA GLY A 259 -7.14 10.33 3.00
C GLY A 259 -7.51 9.60 4.30
N ARG A 260 -7.28 10.29 5.41
CA ARG A 260 -7.43 9.75 6.77
C ARG A 260 -8.88 9.47 7.11
N GLU A 261 -9.81 10.33 6.73
CA GLU A 261 -11.23 10.14 7.03
C GLU A 261 -11.78 8.90 6.32
N SER A 262 -11.38 8.70 5.07
CA SER A 262 -11.77 7.54 4.27
C SER A 262 -11.26 6.22 4.88
N ILE A 263 -10.07 6.23 5.49
CA ILE A 263 -9.48 5.04 6.15
C ILE A 263 -10.05 4.84 7.55
N TYR A 264 -9.94 5.84 8.42
CA TYR A 264 -10.19 5.70 9.86
C TYR A 264 -11.66 5.88 10.26
N ASN A 265 -12.51 6.36 9.34
CA ASN A 265 -13.95 6.34 9.53
C ASN A 265 -14.60 5.28 8.64
N LEU A 266 -14.61 5.47 7.32
CA LEU A 266 -15.40 4.60 6.44
C LEU A 266 -14.86 3.17 6.38
N ALA A 267 -13.60 2.97 5.97
CA ALA A 267 -13.03 1.63 5.87
C ALA A 267 -13.01 0.93 7.23
N TYR A 268 -12.66 1.67 8.29
CA TYR A 268 -12.72 1.17 9.66
C TYR A 268 -14.10 0.61 10.01
N GLN A 269 -15.18 1.37 9.78
CA GLN A 269 -16.54 0.95 10.11
C GLN A 269 -16.98 -0.29 9.32
N VAL A 270 -16.67 -0.34 8.02
CA VAL A 270 -17.05 -1.48 7.18
C VAL A 270 -16.29 -2.75 7.57
N ILE A 271 -14.98 -2.66 7.82
CA ILE A 271 -14.18 -3.81 8.27
C ILE A 271 -14.60 -4.25 9.67
N GLN A 272 -14.91 -3.32 10.57
CA GLN A 272 -15.42 -3.63 11.91
C GLN A 272 -16.77 -4.36 11.85
N ALA A 273 -17.71 -3.89 11.03
CA ALA A 273 -19.00 -4.54 10.88
C ALA A 273 -18.86 -5.97 10.33
N ALA A 274 -17.94 -6.20 9.38
CA ALA A 274 -17.64 -7.54 8.87
C ALA A 274 -17.03 -8.47 9.94
N ALA A 275 -16.30 -7.93 10.90
CA ALA A 275 -15.74 -8.70 12.02
C ALA A 275 -16.79 -9.20 13.03
N GLU A 276 -17.96 -8.58 13.06
CA GLU A 276 -19.02 -8.85 14.04
C GLU A 276 -20.12 -9.79 13.49
N MET A 277 -20.06 -10.15 12.21
CA MET A 277 -20.96 -11.11 11.54
C MET A 277 -20.48 -12.56 11.72
#